data_AF-A0A1Z8UD44-F1
#
_entry.id   AF-A0A1Z8UD44-F1
#
_cell.length_a   1.000
_cell.length_b   1.000
_cell.length_c   1.000
_cell.angle_alpha   90.00
_cell.angle_beta   90.00
_cell.angle_gamma   90.00
#
_symmetry.space_group_name_H-M   'P 1'
#
loop_
_entity.id
_entity.type
_entity.pdbx_description
1 polymer ?
#
loop_
_entity_poly.entity_id
_entity_poly.type
_entity_poly.pdbx_seq_one_letter_code
_entity_poly.pdbx_strand_id
1 'polypeptide(L)'
;MAERVRVSDLDFVYISYSEPNKEQNWADLKNKVPWAKRVDGVVGFDSAHKAAADIAETDFFISVDGDNIIDERFLLQTLDWSKTDKKAVHRWRAINNVNGLVYGNGGLVGWDKETVKKMKTHENAQTEENQIDFCWGVPHENLHNCYSKTVINASEQQAFVAGYREGVKMSTDKGRPIPAEDFKKVWPNNLRILSTWCTVGADVENGKYAMLGARMGCFNTVIESNNEHFKIRDLDDMELYYKDQSPTDIDTDLLMYGNSLRQQLDMPIAEYDEDESRFYRFVMPPHINKGVQDREY
;
A
#
# COMPACT_ATOMS: atom_id res chain seq x y z
N MET A 1 18.28 -21.07 17.88
CA MET A 1 16.98 -20.57 17.39
C MET A 1 16.42 -21.63 16.44
N ALA A 2 15.12 -21.89 16.45
CA ALA A 2 14.54 -22.82 15.48
C ALA A 2 14.72 -22.24 14.06
N GLU A 3 15.25 -23.03 13.13
CA GLU A 3 15.42 -22.63 11.72
C GLU A 3 14.08 -22.40 11.02
N ARG A 4 13.00 -22.90 11.61
CA ARG A 4 11.63 -22.77 11.11
C ARG A 4 10.69 -22.30 12.21
N VAL A 5 9.69 -21.51 11.82
CA VAL A 5 8.62 -21.06 12.71
C VAL A 5 7.27 -21.13 12.00
N ARG A 6 6.24 -21.64 12.67
CA ARG A 6 4.88 -21.61 12.11
C ARG A 6 4.35 -20.19 12.23
N VAL A 7 3.65 -19.72 11.20
CA VAL A 7 3.04 -18.38 11.23
C VAL A 7 2.06 -18.25 12.40
N SER A 8 1.34 -19.33 12.74
CA SER A 8 0.44 -19.39 13.90
C SER A 8 1.13 -19.23 15.26
N ASP A 9 2.45 -19.38 15.33
CA ASP A 9 3.21 -19.22 16.58
C ASP A 9 3.78 -17.78 16.72
N LEU A 10 3.54 -16.90 15.74
CA LEU A 10 3.99 -15.51 15.75
C LEU A 10 2.92 -14.59 16.33
N ASP A 11 3.35 -13.48 16.91
CA ASP A 11 2.44 -12.38 17.21
C ASP A 11 1.92 -11.74 15.92
N PHE A 12 0.62 -11.43 15.93
CA PHE A 12 -0.01 -10.54 14.97
C PHE A 12 -0.34 -9.23 15.68
N VAL A 13 0.11 -8.12 15.11
CA VAL A 13 -0.15 -6.78 15.62
C VAL A 13 -0.94 -6.00 14.58
N TYR A 14 -2.19 -5.72 14.90
CA TYR A 14 -3.05 -4.86 14.10
C TYR A 14 -2.67 -3.40 14.33
N ILE A 15 -2.33 -2.68 13.27
CA ILE A 15 -1.96 -1.27 13.30
C ILE A 15 -3.06 -0.48 12.60
N SER A 16 -3.76 0.36 13.35
CA SER A 16 -4.84 1.18 12.80
C SER A 16 -4.74 2.63 13.24
N TYR A 17 -5.28 3.53 12.43
CA TYR A 17 -5.28 4.97 12.67
C TYR A 17 -6.69 5.53 12.49
N SER A 18 -7.03 6.01 11.29
CA SER A 18 -8.30 6.66 10.97
C SER A 18 -9.13 5.90 9.94
N GLU A 19 -8.75 4.67 9.58
CA GLU A 19 -9.45 3.89 8.54
C GLU A 19 -10.91 3.64 8.97
N PRO A 20 -11.92 3.96 8.13
CA PRO A 20 -13.33 3.81 8.50
C PRO A 20 -13.74 2.37 8.81
N ASN A 21 -13.09 1.40 8.16
CA ASN A 21 -13.32 -0.03 8.31
C ASN A 21 -12.48 -0.69 9.42
N LYS A 22 -11.69 0.05 10.20
CA LYS A 22 -10.74 -0.53 11.16
C LYS A 22 -11.40 -1.41 12.23
N GLU A 23 -12.59 -1.04 12.72
CA GLU A 23 -13.26 -1.84 13.76
C GLU A 23 -13.80 -3.17 13.22
N GLN A 24 -14.31 -3.16 11.98
CA GLN A 24 -14.78 -4.38 11.32
C GLN A 24 -13.61 -5.31 11.01
N ASN A 25 -12.51 -4.77 10.46
CA ASN A 25 -11.32 -5.55 10.13
C ASN A 25 -10.62 -6.08 11.40
N TRP A 26 -10.60 -5.31 12.50
CA TRP A 26 -10.12 -5.77 13.79
C TRP A 26 -10.93 -6.96 14.32
N ALA A 27 -12.27 -6.89 14.24
CA ALA A 27 -13.13 -7.99 14.65
C ALA A 27 -12.91 -9.25 13.81
N ASP A 28 -12.74 -9.10 12.50
CA ASP A 28 -12.40 -10.21 11.59
C ASP A 28 -11.03 -10.83 11.95
N LEU A 29 -10.00 -10.02 12.15
CA LEU A 29 -8.68 -10.50 12.55
C LEU A 29 -8.73 -11.22 13.89
N LYS A 30 -9.46 -10.70 14.90
CA LYS A 30 -9.58 -11.36 16.20
C LYS A 30 -10.33 -12.68 16.15
N ASN A 31 -11.27 -12.83 15.21
CA ASN A 31 -11.94 -14.10 14.98
C ASN A 31 -10.98 -15.15 14.42
N LYS A 32 -10.11 -14.76 13.48
CA LYS A 32 -9.12 -15.65 12.83
C LYS A 32 -7.88 -15.91 13.68
N VAL A 33 -7.44 -14.89 14.42
CA VAL A 33 -6.22 -14.88 15.25
C VAL A 33 -6.58 -14.36 16.65
N PRO A 34 -7.14 -15.21 17.54
CA PRO A 34 -7.60 -14.79 18.86
C PRO A 34 -6.53 -14.18 19.77
N TRP A 35 -5.25 -14.41 19.50
CA TRP A 35 -4.12 -13.80 20.24
C TRP A 35 -3.59 -12.51 19.60
N ALA A 36 -4.18 -12.03 18.50
CA ALA A 36 -3.78 -10.77 17.90
C ALA A 36 -3.91 -9.60 18.90
N LYS A 37 -2.94 -8.69 18.82
CA LYS A 37 -2.83 -7.46 19.61
C LYS A 37 -3.13 -6.26 18.71
N ARG A 38 -3.43 -5.10 19.30
CA ARG A 38 -3.77 -3.89 18.56
C ARG A 38 -2.99 -2.68 19.05
N VAL A 39 -2.50 -1.89 18.10
CA VAL A 39 -2.04 -0.51 18.27
C VAL A 39 -2.99 0.37 17.47
N ASP A 40 -3.60 1.36 18.12
CA ASP A 40 -4.59 2.24 17.49
C ASP A 40 -4.25 3.71 17.74
N GLY A 41 -4.40 4.55 16.72
CA GLY A 41 -4.32 6.01 16.86
C GLY A 41 -2.91 6.56 17.07
N VAL A 42 -1.87 5.80 16.77
CA VAL A 42 -0.48 6.28 16.82
C VAL A 42 -0.17 7.07 15.56
N VAL A 43 0.14 8.35 15.73
CA VAL A 43 0.50 9.26 14.63
C VAL A 43 1.91 8.92 14.13
N GLY A 44 2.05 8.82 12.80
CA GLY A 44 3.32 8.53 12.13
C GLY A 44 3.57 7.04 11.88
N PHE A 45 4.02 6.71 10.67
CA PHE A 45 4.25 5.32 10.27
C PHE A 45 5.36 4.67 11.09
N ASP A 46 6.52 5.33 11.26
CA ASP A 46 7.65 4.76 12.01
C ASP A 46 7.30 4.53 13.49
N SER A 47 6.57 5.47 14.09
CA SER A 47 6.10 5.43 15.47
C SER A 47 5.07 4.32 15.68
N ALA A 48 4.14 4.12 14.75
CA ALA A 48 3.14 3.04 14.82
C ALA A 48 3.81 1.65 14.77
N HIS A 49 4.79 1.45 13.89
CA HIS A 49 5.54 0.18 13.83
C HIS A 49 6.37 -0.05 15.10
N LYS A 50 6.97 1.00 15.69
CA LYS A 50 7.69 0.89 16.97
C LYS A 50 6.75 0.51 18.13
N ALA A 51 5.58 1.13 18.21
CA ALA A 51 4.55 0.76 19.17
C ALA A 51 4.10 -0.70 18.99
N ALA A 52 3.99 -1.17 17.74
CA ALA A 52 3.69 -2.58 17.46
C ALA A 52 4.80 -3.52 17.94
N ALA A 53 6.07 -3.16 17.69
CA ALA A 53 7.22 -3.92 18.16
C ALA A 53 7.32 -3.97 19.69
N ASP A 54 6.87 -2.93 20.40
CA ASP A 54 6.88 -2.90 21.87
C ASP A 54 5.88 -3.87 22.50
N ILE A 55 4.71 -4.07 21.88
CA ILE A 55 3.69 -5.01 22.38
C ILE A 55 3.86 -6.45 21.86
N ALA A 56 4.65 -6.65 20.81
CA ALA A 56 5.03 -7.98 20.35
C ALA A 56 5.92 -8.68 21.39
N GLU A 57 5.59 -9.93 21.71
CA GLU A 57 6.35 -10.83 22.59
C GLU A 57 7.34 -11.69 21.78
N THR A 58 7.04 -12.00 20.52
CA THR A 58 7.94 -12.74 19.62
C THR A 58 9.03 -11.84 19.03
N ASP A 59 10.21 -12.42 18.77
CA ASP A 59 11.34 -11.71 18.11
C ASP A 59 10.99 -11.24 16.70
N PHE A 60 10.12 -11.98 16.03
CA PHE A 60 9.59 -11.67 14.71
C PHE A 60 8.07 -11.65 14.79
N PHE A 61 7.42 -10.61 14.28
CA PHE A 61 5.96 -10.46 14.35
C PHE A 61 5.38 -10.05 13.00
N ILE A 62 4.08 -10.27 12.81
CA ILE A 62 3.35 -9.86 11.61
C ILE A 62 2.53 -8.61 11.93
N SER A 63 2.69 -7.54 11.16
CA SER A 63 1.76 -6.41 11.19
C SER A 63 0.64 -6.59 10.18
N VAL A 64 -0.55 -6.12 10.56
CA VAL A 64 -1.75 -6.09 9.72
C VAL A 64 -2.31 -4.67 9.78
N ASP A 65 -2.37 -3.99 8.64
CA ASP A 65 -2.83 -2.59 8.56
C ASP A 65 -4.35 -2.49 8.75
N GLY A 66 -4.82 -1.30 9.12
CA GLY A 66 -6.22 -1.01 9.49
C GLY A 66 -7.23 -1.36 8.38
N ASP A 67 -6.80 -1.23 7.14
CA ASP A 67 -7.60 -1.50 5.93
C ASP A 67 -7.40 -2.93 5.38
N ASN A 68 -6.67 -3.81 6.06
CA ASN A 68 -6.30 -5.13 5.54
C ASN A 68 -7.11 -6.27 6.18
N ILE A 69 -7.46 -7.27 5.36
CA ILE A 69 -8.09 -8.52 5.76
C ILE A 69 -7.18 -9.70 5.38
N ILE A 70 -6.79 -10.50 6.38
CA ILE A 70 -5.92 -11.66 6.17
C ILE A 70 -6.67 -12.86 5.59
N ASP A 71 -5.95 -13.67 4.83
CA ASP A 71 -6.35 -15.01 4.41
C ASP A 71 -5.85 -16.05 5.44
N GLU A 72 -6.76 -16.85 6.00
CA GLU A 72 -6.43 -17.86 7.01
C GLU A 72 -5.45 -18.93 6.52
N ARG A 73 -5.31 -19.12 5.20
CA ARG A 73 -4.28 -19.99 4.61
C ARG A 73 -2.86 -19.53 4.97
N PHE A 74 -2.68 -18.27 5.35
CA PHE A 74 -1.41 -17.76 5.86
C PHE A 74 -1.01 -18.40 7.19
N LEU A 75 -1.98 -18.66 8.07
CA LEU A 75 -1.75 -19.26 9.39
C LEU A 75 -1.23 -20.70 9.29
N LEU A 76 -1.51 -21.37 8.17
CA LEU A 76 -1.04 -22.72 7.87
C LEU A 76 0.41 -22.76 7.38
N GLN A 77 1.04 -21.60 7.13
CA GLN A 77 2.39 -21.54 6.58
C GLN A 77 3.47 -21.71 7.65
N THR A 78 4.65 -22.12 7.21
CA THR A 78 5.87 -22.20 8.02
C THR A 78 6.97 -21.40 7.36
N LEU A 79 7.52 -20.43 8.08
CA LEU A 79 8.69 -19.67 7.65
C LEU A 79 9.95 -20.48 7.95
N ASP A 80 10.91 -20.45 7.03
CA ASP A 80 12.20 -21.11 7.06
C ASP A 80 13.30 -20.05 6.88
N TRP A 81 14.05 -19.79 7.96
CA TRP A 81 15.09 -18.77 8.02
C TRP A 81 16.36 -19.16 7.25
N SER A 82 16.42 -20.36 6.68
CA SER A 82 17.45 -20.70 5.68
C SER A 82 17.16 -20.11 4.29
N LYS A 83 15.92 -19.67 4.03
CA LYS A 83 15.49 -19.14 2.72
C LYS A 83 15.57 -17.61 2.62
N THR A 84 15.33 -16.92 3.72
CA THR A 84 15.29 -15.45 3.81
C THR A 84 16.02 -14.95 5.04
N ASP A 85 16.49 -13.71 4.99
CA ASP A 85 17.12 -13.08 6.15
C ASP A 85 16.03 -12.67 7.16
N LYS A 86 15.99 -13.34 8.33
CA LYS A 86 15.09 -12.98 9.44
C LYS A 86 15.16 -11.50 9.82
N LYS A 87 16.32 -10.84 9.65
CA LYS A 87 16.51 -9.42 9.99
C LYS A 87 15.95 -8.45 8.96
N ALA A 88 15.59 -8.93 7.77
CA ALA A 88 14.94 -8.15 6.74
C ALA A 88 13.42 -8.07 6.94
N VAL A 89 12.83 -7.00 6.43
CA VAL A 89 11.38 -6.80 6.41
C VAL A 89 10.78 -7.70 5.35
N HIS A 90 9.90 -8.62 5.75
CA HIS A 90 9.24 -9.55 4.83
C HIS A 90 7.94 -8.94 4.36
N ARG A 91 7.74 -8.79 3.05
CA ARG A 91 6.51 -8.23 2.50
C ARG A 91 5.82 -9.22 1.60
N TRP A 92 4.65 -9.66 2.01
CA TRP A 92 3.75 -10.46 1.18
C TRP A 92 2.85 -9.53 0.38
N ARG A 93 2.34 -10.01 -0.76
CA ARG A 93 1.40 -9.26 -1.56
C ARG A 93 0.02 -9.18 -0.91
N ALA A 94 -0.71 -8.13 -1.24
CA ALA A 94 -2.15 -8.07 -1.08
C ALA A 94 -2.84 -7.96 -2.44
N ILE A 95 -4.09 -8.40 -2.48
CA ILE A 95 -5.01 -8.02 -3.57
C ILE A 95 -5.70 -6.71 -3.21
N ASN A 96 -5.62 -5.72 -4.09
CA ASN A 96 -6.37 -4.48 -3.98
C ASN A 96 -7.83 -4.73 -4.36
N ASN A 97 -8.76 -4.38 -3.47
CA ASN A 97 -10.17 -4.67 -3.68
C ASN A 97 -10.87 -3.81 -4.75
N VAL A 98 -10.28 -2.68 -5.14
CA VAL A 98 -10.82 -1.76 -6.15
C VAL A 98 -10.37 -2.17 -7.55
N ASN A 99 -9.06 -2.22 -7.77
CA ASN A 99 -8.49 -2.44 -9.11
C ASN A 99 -8.01 -3.88 -9.36
N GLY A 100 -8.00 -4.73 -8.32
CA GLY A 100 -7.62 -6.14 -8.40
C GLY A 100 -6.10 -6.40 -8.57
N LEU A 101 -5.26 -5.37 -8.53
CA LEU A 101 -3.81 -5.54 -8.57
C LEU A 101 -3.33 -6.42 -7.40
N VAL A 102 -2.36 -7.30 -7.68
CA VAL A 102 -1.72 -8.14 -6.66
C VAL A 102 -0.24 -7.79 -6.58
N TYR A 103 0.14 -7.04 -5.55
CA TYR A 103 1.52 -6.54 -5.35
C TYR A 103 1.73 -6.14 -3.89
N GLY A 104 2.91 -5.57 -3.56
CA GLY A 104 3.33 -5.30 -2.19
C GLY A 104 2.56 -4.19 -1.45
N ASN A 105 1.76 -3.36 -2.13
CA ASN A 105 0.98 -2.32 -1.44
C ASN A 105 -0.14 -2.92 -0.59
N GLY A 106 -0.24 -2.45 0.66
CA GLY A 106 -1.23 -2.90 1.62
C GLY A 106 -1.11 -4.40 1.95
N GLY A 107 0.07 -4.99 1.77
CA GLY A 107 0.36 -6.40 2.07
C GLY A 107 0.61 -6.67 3.54
N LEU A 108 0.62 -7.95 3.93
CA LEU A 108 1.11 -8.35 5.26
C LEU A 108 2.61 -8.08 5.36
N VAL A 109 3.06 -7.62 6.52
CA VAL A 109 4.48 -7.33 6.74
C VAL A 109 5.01 -8.06 7.96
N GLY A 110 6.12 -8.76 7.78
CA GLY A 110 6.85 -9.46 8.82
C GLY A 110 8.08 -8.68 9.25
N TRP A 111 8.25 -8.54 10.56
CA TRP A 111 9.21 -7.63 11.16
C TRP A 111 10.08 -8.33 12.19
N ASP A 112 11.40 -8.16 12.08
CA ASP A 112 12.29 -8.37 13.22
C ASP A 112 12.17 -7.19 14.19
N LYS A 113 11.84 -7.49 15.45
CA LYS A 113 11.58 -6.50 16.50
C LYS A 113 12.76 -5.55 16.71
N GLU A 114 13.99 -6.06 16.64
CA GLU A 114 15.20 -5.24 16.82
C GLU A 114 15.45 -4.32 15.62
N THR A 115 15.20 -4.80 14.40
CA THR A 115 15.26 -3.97 13.19
C THR A 115 14.26 -2.81 13.28
N VAL A 116 13.00 -3.08 13.66
CA VAL A 116 11.97 -2.03 13.80
C VAL A 116 12.34 -0.99 14.85
N LYS A 117 12.89 -1.40 15.99
CA LYS A 117 13.30 -0.45 17.04
C LYS A 117 14.43 0.48 16.60
N LYS A 118 15.29 0.04 15.68
CA LYS A 118 16.48 0.78 15.22
C LYS A 118 16.23 1.60 13.97
N MET A 119 15.22 1.25 13.18
CA MET A 119 14.94 1.96 11.93
C MET A 119 14.53 3.42 12.18
N LYS A 120 14.79 4.25 11.18
CA LYS A 120 14.49 5.67 11.13
C LYS A 120 13.90 5.98 9.76
N THR A 121 12.58 5.90 9.67
CA THR A 121 11.81 5.99 8.42
C THR A 121 10.75 7.08 8.53
N HIS A 122 10.15 7.48 7.40
CA HIS A 122 9.02 8.42 7.33
C HIS A 122 9.22 9.71 8.13
N GLU A 123 8.51 9.87 9.26
CA GLU A 123 8.60 11.03 10.14
C GLU A 123 9.96 11.18 10.81
N ASN A 124 10.67 10.07 11.01
CA ASN A 124 11.98 9.99 11.68
C ASN A 124 13.14 9.78 10.69
N ALA A 125 12.88 9.79 9.38
CA ALA A 125 13.89 9.54 8.35
C ALA A 125 15.02 10.58 8.37
N GLN A 126 16.26 10.10 8.22
CA GLN A 126 17.46 10.95 8.16
C GLN A 126 17.88 11.30 6.72
N THR A 127 17.27 10.65 5.73
CA THR A 127 17.51 10.88 4.30
C THR A 127 16.17 11.11 3.60
N GLU A 128 16.17 11.85 2.50
CA GLU A 128 14.96 12.17 1.74
C GLU A 128 14.29 10.92 1.18
N GLU A 129 15.09 9.94 0.72
CA GLU A 129 14.58 8.71 0.09
C GLU A 129 13.71 7.88 1.03
N ASN A 130 13.99 7.95 2.34
CA ASN A 130 13.29 7.18 3.37
C ASN A 130 12.07 7.90 3.96
N GLN A 131 11.77 9.14 3.53
CA GLN A 131 10.62 9.90 4.01
C GLN A 131 9.30 9.43 3.40
N ILE A 132 9.36 8.92 2.17
CA ILE A 132 8.18 8.49 1.41
C ILE A 132 7.97 6.97 1.51
N ASP A 133 9.06 6.21 1.45
CA ASP A 133 9.03 4.75 1.47
C ASP A 133 10.25 4.19 2.20
N PHE A 134 10.00 3.35 3.20
CA PHE A 134 11.05 2.68 3.96
C PHE A 134 11.83 1.64 3.15
N CYS A 135 11.37 1.27 1.94
CA CYS A 135 12.01 0.36 0.98
C CYS A 135 13.53 0.54 0.82
N TRP A 136 14.04 1.76 1.02
CA TRP A 136 15.39 2.15 0.64
C TRP A 136 16.40 2.14 1.81
N GLY A 137 15.90 2.11 3.05
CA GLY A 137 16.72 2.27 4.26
C GLY A 137 16.83 1.02 5.13
N VAL A 138 16.04 0.00 4.85
CA VAL A 138 15.99 -1.26 5.62
C VAL A 138 16.17 -2.43 4.65
N PRO A 139 16.81 -3.55 5.03
CA PRO A 139 16.82 -4.76 4.21
C PRO A 139 15.39 -5.30 3.99
N HIS A 140 15.07 -5.70 2.75
CA HIS A 140 13.74 -6.19 2.38
C HIS A 140 13.78 -7.55 1.72
N GLU A 141 12.77 -8.35 2.03
CA GLU A 141 12.41 -9.58 1.35
C GLU A 141 11.03 -9.36 0.71
N ASN A 142 11.00 -8.96 -0.56
CA ASN A 142 9.75 -8.86 -1.31
C ASN A 142 9.32 -10.27 -1.75
N LEU A 143 8.18 -10.73 -1.27
CA LEU A 143 7.71 -12.10 -1.41
C LEU A 143 6.55 -12.19 -2.40
N HIS A 144 6.57 -13.22 -3.25
CA HIS A 144 5.65 -13.41 -4.37
C HIS A 144 4.21 -13.67 -3.93
N ASN A 145 4.02 -14.40 -2.83
CA ASN A 145 2.71 -14.90 -2.43
C ASN A 145 1.80 -13.80 -1.90
N CYS A 146 0.51 -13.95 -2.18
CA CYS A 146 -0.57 -13.12 -1.67
C CYS A 146 -1.35 -13.85 -0.57
N TYR A 147 -1.50 -13.20 0.58
CA TYR A 147 -2.16 -13.75 1.77
C TYR A 147 -3.11 -12.76 2.43
N SER A 148 -3.48 -11.71 1.72
CA SER A 148 -4.40 -10.71 2.25
C SER A 148 -5.08 -9.91 1.14
N LYS A 149 -6.11 -9.18 1.53
CA LYS A 149 -6.83 -8.22 0.70
C LYS A 149 -6.80 -6.86 1.41
N THR A 150 -6.33 -5.84 0.71
CA THR A 150 -6.47 -4.45 1.17
C THR A 150 -7.83 -3.91 0.71
N VAL A 151 -8.55 -3.27 1.64
CA VAL A 151 -9.93 -2.79 1.51
C VAL A 151 -9.93 -1.28 1.72
N ILE A 152 -9.69 -0.56 0.63
CA ILE A 152 -9.40 0.89 0.66
C ILE A 152 -10.63 1.75 0.33
N ASN A 153 -11.80 1.16 0.17
CA ASN A 153 -12.97 1.84 -0.41
C ASN A 153 -14.12 2.06 0.60
N ALA A 154 -13.85 2.00 1.90
CA ALA A 154 -14.90 2.15 2.92
C ALA A 154 -15.46 3.57 2.99
N SER A 155 -14.72 4.56 2.51
CA SER A 155 -15.21 5.92 2.27
C SER A 155 -14.55 6.52 1.02
N GLU A 156 -15.16 7.56 0.48
CA GLU A 156 -14.61 8.37 -0.62
C GLU A 156 -13.20 8.89 -0.27
N GLN A 157 -13.03 9.39 0.95
CA GLN A 157 -11.76 9.90 1.47
C GLN A 157 -10.70 8.81 1.56
N GLN A 158 -11.02 7.63 2.11
CA GLN A 158 -10.05 6.52 2.21
C GLN A 158 -9.59 6.09 0.82
N ALA A 159 -10.53 5.94 -0.13
CA ALA A 159 -10.25 5.56 -1.50
C ALA A 159 -9.34 6.58 -2.18
N PHE A 160 -9.69 7.86 -2.06
CA PHE A 160 -8.90 8.96 -2.60
C PHE A 160 -7.48 8.99 -2.04
N VAL A 161 -7.32 8.93 -0.71
CA VAL A 161 -6.01 8.98 -0.06
C VAL A 161 -5.17 7.78 -0.47
N ALA A 162 -5.74 6.57 -0.50
CA ALA A 162 -5.02 5.38 -0.96
C ALA A 162 -4.53 5.52 -2.41
N GLY A 163 -5.41 5.98 -3.31
CA GLY A 163 -5.06 6.26 -4.70
C GLY A 163 -3.97 7.33 -4.83
N TYR A 164 -4.12 8.45 -4.11
CA TYR A 164 -3.17 9.56 -4.15
C TYR A 164 -1.77 9.15 -3.71
N ARG A 165 -1.66 8.40 -2.60
CA ARG A 165 -0.36 7.92 -2.10
C ARG A 165 0.33 7.03 -3.13
N GLU A 166 -0.39 6.12 -3.78
CA GLU A 166 0.17 5.27 -4.83
C GLU A 166 0.50 6.05 -6.11
N GLY A 167 -0.32 7.05 -6.45
CA GLY A 167 -0.06 7.99 -7.54
C GLY A 167 1.28 8.71 -7.37
N VAL A 168 1.56 9.20 -6.16
CA VAL A 168 2.83 9.84 -5.81
C VAL A 168 3.97 8.81 -5.86
N LYS A 169 3.87 7.71 -5.12
CA LYS A 169 4.96 6.71 -5.02
C LYS A 169 5.40 6.17 -6.39
N MET A 170 4.45 5.81 -7.25
CA MET A 170 4.76 5.25 -8.58
C MET A 170 5.32 6.30 -9.55
N SER A 171 5.19 7.59 -9.20
CA SER A 171 5.72 8.73 -9.96
C SER A 171 7.08 9.23 -9.42
N THR A 172 7.67 8.50 -8.47
CA THR A 172 9.00 8.81 -7.92
C THR A 172 10.03 7.74 -8.29
N ASP A 173 11.29 8.14 -8.44
CA ASP A 173 12.45 7.26 -8.45
C ASP A 173 13.19 7.43 -7.11
N LYS A 174 13.17 6.38 -6.28
CA LYS A 174 13.76 6.37 -4.93
C LYS A 174 13.29 7.54 -4.06
N GLY A 175 11.98 7.84 -4.12
CA GLY A 175 11.38 8.93 -3.33
C GLY A 175 11.60 10.32 -3.89
N ARG A 176 12.26 10.47 -5.06
CA ARG A 176 12.39 11.75 -5.75
C ARG A 176 11.43 11.81 -6.94
N PRO A 177 10.69 12.91 -7.16
CA PRO A 177 9.84 13.06 -8.34
C PRO A 177 10.61 12.82 -9.63
N ILE A 178 9.99 12.10 -10.55
CA ILE A 178 10.52 11.94 -11.90
C ILE A 178 10.17 13.22 -12.68
N PRO A 179 11.14 13.93 -13.27
CA PRO A 179 10.85 15.10 -14.09
C PRO A 179 9.94 14.74 -15.27
N ALA A 180 9.03 15.65 -15.66
CA ALA A 180 8.06 15.40 -16.72
C ALA A 180 8.72 14.98 -18.05
N GLU A 181 9.85 15.60 -18.42
CA GLU A 181 10.63 15.26 -19.62
C GLU A 181 11.20 13.83 -19.61
N ASP A 182 11.36 13.27 -18.41
CA ASP A 182 11.96 11.98 -18.14
C ASP A 182 10.94 10.90 -17.74
N PHE A 183 9.64 11.25 -17.67
CA PHE A 183 8.59 10.32 -17.24
C PHE A 183 8.51 9.05 -18.12
N LYS A 184 8.86 9.14 -19.40
CA LYS A 184 9.00 7.97 -20.29
C LYS A 184 10.04 6.92 -19.83
N LYS A 185 10.91 7.27 -18.87
CA LYS A 185 11.92 6.38 -18.29
C LYS A 185 11.45 5.68 -17.02
N VAL A 186 10.20 5.94 -16.57
CA VAL A 186 9.59 5.23 -15.43
C VAL A 186 9.75 3.72 -15.62
N TRP A 187 10.07 3.01 -14.55
CA TRP A 187 10.21 1.56 -14.60
C TRP A 187 8.90 0.93 -15.13
N PRO A 188 8.93 0.07 -16.17
CA PRO A 188 7.72 -0.36 -16.86
C PRO A 188 6.66 -1.00 -15.95
N ASN A 189 7.07 -1.69 -14.89
CA ASN A 189 6.15 -2.27 -13.93
C ASN A 189 5.43 -1.21 -13.09
N ASN A 190 6.13 -0.15 -12.67
CA ASN A 190 5.51 0.97 -11.96
C ASN A 190 4.54 1.73 -12.87
N LEU A 191 4.90 1.95 -14.14
CA LEU A 191 4.00 2.58 -15.10
C LEU A 191 2.72 1.76 -15.30
N ARG A 192 2.83 0.43 -15.38
CA ARG A 192 1.67 -0.48 -15.48
C ARG A 192 0.77 -0.40 -14.25
N ILE A 193 1.36 -0.42 -13.05
CA ILE A 193 0.64 -0.31 -11.78
C ILE A 193 -0.08 1.04 -11.71
N LEU A 194 0.63 2.13 -11.93
CA LEU A 194 0.09 3.50 -11.91
C LEU A 194 -1.04 3.68 -12.93
N SER A 195 -0.85 3.18 -14.16
CA SER A 195 -1.87 3.25 -15.21
C SER A 195 -3.13 2.48 -14.83
N THR A 196 -2.98 1.34 -14.14
CA THR A 196 -4.11 0.55 -13.64
C THR A 196 -4.84 1.31 -12.53
N TRP A 197 -4.13 1.93 -11.59
CA TRP A 197 -4.72 2.79 -10.57
C TRP A 197 -5.51 3.96 -11.17
N CYS A 198 -4.98 4.60 -12.22
CA CYS A 198 -5.67 5.69 -12.90
C CYS A 198 -6.86 5.25 -13.76
N THR A 199 -6.98 3.97 -14.10
CA THR A 199 -7.93 3.48 -15.12
C THR A 199 -9.03 2.60 -14.54
N VAL A 200 -8.74 1.73 -13.57
CA VAL A 200 -9.63 0.65 -13.15
C VAL A 200 -10.18 0.90 -11.75
N GLY A 201 -11.50 0.82 -11.61
CA GLY A 201 -12.17 0.92 -10.31
C GLY A 201 -13.60 1.44 -10.35
N ALA A 202 -14.12 1.85 -11.52
CA ALA A 202 -15.40 2.54 -11.63
C ALA A 202 -16.60 1.70 -11.15
N ASP A 203 -16.51 0.37 -11.22
CA ASP A 203 -17.56 -0.56 -10.79
C ASP A 203 -17.48 -1.01 -9.33
N VAL A 204 -16.58 -0.42 -8.55
CA VAL A 204 -16.50 -0.61 -7.11
C VAL A 204 -16.96 0.67 -6.43
N GLU A 205 -17.78 0.55 -5.38
CA GLU A 205 -18.19 1.70 -4.56
C GLU A 205 -16.96 2.49 -4.11
N ASN A 206 -16.99 3.81 -4.26
CA ASN A 206 -15.87 4.73 -4.04
C ASN A 206 -14.63 4.52 -4.92
N GLY A 207 -14.63 3.57 -5.86
CA GLY A 207 -13.45 3.24 -6.66
C GLY A 207 -13.02 4.35 -7.62
N LYS A 208 -13.97 5.16 -8.14
CA LYS A 208 -13.64 6.38 -8.89
C LYS A 208 -12.81 7.39 -8.07
N TYR A 209 -12.99 7.44 -6.75
CA TYR A 209 -12.20 8.34 -5.89
C TYR A 209 -10.75 7.84 -5.77
N ALA A 210 -10.54 6.52 -5.73
CA ALA A 210 -9.19 5.95 -5.82
C ALA A 210 -8.52 6.25 -7.17
N MET A 211 -9.28 6.16 -8.27
CA MET A 211 -8.79 6.55 -9.60
C MET A 211 -8.41 8.03 -9.65
N LEU A 212 -9.27 8.92 -9.13
CA LEU A 212 -9.02 10.35 -9.09
C LEU A 212 -7.80 10.66 -8.23
N GLY A 213 -7.71 10.07 -7.03
CA GLY A 213 -6.56 10.20 -6.14
C GLY A 213 -5.26 9.85 -6.86
N ALA A 214 -5.20 8.71 -7.55
CA ALA A 214 -4.01 8.29 -8.29
C ALA A 214 -3.62 9.27 -9.41
N ARG A 215 -4.60 9.76 -10.18
CA ARG A 215 -4.37 10.76 -11.23
C ARG A 215 -3.83 12.06 -10.63
N MET A 216 -4.43 12.56 -9.55
CA MET A 216 -4.00 13.78 -8.87
C MET A 216 -2.62 13.62 -8.23
N GLY A 217 -2.32 12.48 -7.60
CA GLY A 217 -1.02 12.20 -7.01
C GLY A 217 0.09 12.21 -8.04
N CYS A 218 -0.14 11.60 -9.21
CA CYS A 218 0.79 11.64 -10.33
C CYS A 218 0.97 13.07 -10.88
N PHE A 219 -0.14 13.77 -11.13
CA PHE A 219 -0.14 15.13 -11.68
C PHE A 219 0.61 16.11 -10.76
N ASN A 220 0.32 16.09 -9.46
CA ASN A 220 0.95 16.96 -8.47
C ASN A 220 2.43 16.64 -8.26
N THR A 221 2.85 15.40 -8.47
CA THR A 221 4.26 14.99 -8.30
C THR A 221 5.10 15.40 -9.52
N VAL A 222 4.58 15.17 -10.73
CA VAL A 222 5.37 15.24 -11.97
C VAL A 222 5.15 16.54 -12.74
N ILE A 223 3.91 17.00 -12.84
CA ILE A 223 3.54 18.18 -13.65
C ILE A 223 3.58 19.45 -12.77
N GLU A 224 2.98 19.41 -11.58
CA GLU A 224 3.07 20.49 -10.60
C GLU A 224 4.20 20.25 -9.58
N SER A 225 5.41 19.95 -10.05
CA SER A 225 6.55 19.52 -9.23
C SER A 225 7.01 20.50 -8.12
N ASN A 226 6.47 21.72 -8.08
CA ASN A 226 6.62 22.66 -6.96
C ASN A 226 5.71 22.33 -5.75
N ASN A 227 4.87 21.29 -5.85
CA ASN A 227 3.99 20.86 -4.79
C ASN A 227 4.75 20.02 -3.75
N GLU A 228 4.37 20.15 -2.48
CA GLU A 228 4.98 19.45 -1.33
C GLU A 228 4.54 17.96 -1.28
N HIS A 229 4.80 17.23 -2.37
CA HIS A 229 4.41 15.83 -2.61
C HIS A 229 4.92 14.84 -1.54
N PHE A 230 5.91 15.22 -0.75
CA PHE A 230 6.41 14.45 0.41
C PHE A 230 5.45 14.43 1.62
N LYS A 231 4.36 15.22 1.61
CA LYS A 231 3.35 15.24 2.68
C LYS A 231 2.51 13.98 2.78
N ILE A 232 2.61 13.05 1.84
CA ILE A 232 1.83 11.79 1.88
C ILE A 232 2.17 10.84 3.05
N ARG A 233 3.17 11.19 3.87
CA ARG A 233 3.52 10.51 5.12
C ARG A 233 2.66 10.95 6.30
N ASP A 234 2.03 12.12 6.21
CA ASP A 234 1.12 12.65 7.23
C ASP A 234 -0.31 12.38 6.77
N LEU A 235 -1.00 11.48 7.47
CA LEU A 235 -2.35 11.09 7.10
C LEU A 235 -3.34 12.22 7.38
N ASP A 236 -3.15 13.02 8.43
CA ASP A 236 -4.06 14.11 8.79
C ASP A 236 -4.00 15.22 7.72
N ASP A 237 -2.80 15.55 7.23
CA ASP A 237 -2.63 16.48 6.10
C ASP A 237 -3.33 15.98 4.83
N MET A 238 -3.29 14.67 4.57
CA MET A 238 -3.99 14.05 3.44
C MET A 238 -5.52 14.11 3.59
N GLU A 239 -6.03 13.98 4.82
CA GLU A 239 -7.46 14.16 5.09
C GLU A 239 -7.91 15.60 4.83
N LEU A 240 -7.10 16.58 5.24
CA LEU A 240 -7.35 17.99 4.98
C LEU A 240 -7.27 18.31 3.49
N TYR A 241 -6.26 17.77 2.79
CA TYR A 241 -6.11 17.96 1.35
C TYR A 241 -7.34 17.46 0.59
N TYR A 242 -7.85 16.27 0.90
CA TYR A 242 -9.08 15.76 0.27
C TYR A 242 -10.29 16.69 0.52
N LYS A 243 -10.46 17.19 1.75
CA LYS A 243 -11.53 18.15 2.09
C LYS A 243 -11.41 19.44 1.29
N ASP A 244 -10.19 19.93 1.08
CA ASP A 244 -9.94 21.14 0.29
C ASP A 244 -10.18 20.95 -1.21
N GLN A 245 -9.94 19.74 -1.75
CA GLN A 245 -10.24 19.45 -3.16
C GLN A 245 -11.74 19.38 -3.44
N SER A 246 -12.55 18.86 -2.48
CA SER A 246 -14.03 18.78 -2.57
C SER A 246 -14.56 18.47 -3.99
N PRO A 247 -14.25 17.28 -4.56
CA PRO A 247 -14.64 16.95 -5.92
C PRO A 247 -16.16 17.08 -6.08
N THR A 248 -16.59 18.07 -6.87
CA THR A 248 -18.01 18.40 -7.05
C THR A 248 -18.63 17.53 -8.14
N ASP A 249 -17.83 17.15 -9.14
CA ASP A 249 -18.18 16.22 -10.21
C ASP A 249 -16.96 15.33 -10.51
N ILE A 250 -17.00 14.12 -9.97
CA ILE A 250 -15.90 13.16 -10.07
C ILE A 250 -15.58 12.77 -11.52
N ASP A 251 -16.56 12.72 -12.41
CA ASP A 251 -16.35 12.29 -13.80
C ASP A 251 -15.67 13.40 -14.61
N THR A 252 -16.05 14.65 -14.35
CA THR A 252 -15.37 15.82 -14.92
C THR A 252 -13.93 15.91 -14.44
N ASP A 253 -13.68 15.74 -13.13
CA ASP A 253 -12.32 15.80 -12.56
C ASP A 253 -11.44 14.66 -13.07
N LEU A 254 -11.98 13.43 -13.12
CA LEU A 254 -11.29 12.29 -13.74
C LEU A 254 -10.86 12.65 -15.16
N LEU A 255 -11.80 13.08 -16.01
CA LEU A 255 -11.51 13.41 -17.41
C LEU A 255 -10.44 14.51 -17.53
N MET A 256 -10.52 15.55 -16.70
CA MET A 256 -9.56 16.65 -16.67
C MET A 256 -8.15 16.16 -16.36
N TYR A 257 -7.95 15.47 -15.23
CA TYR A 257 -6.62 14.97 -14.86
C TYR A 257 -6.12 13.87 -15.81
N GLY A 258 -7.01 13.01 -16.30
CA GLY A 258 -6.68 11.99 -17.29
C GLY A 258 -6.16 12.60 -18.59
N ASN A 259 -6.83 13.65 -19.10
CA ASN A 259 -6.38 14.37 -20.30
C ASN A 259 -5.02 15.04 -20.09
N SER A 260 -4.82 15.65 -18.93
CA SER A 260 -3.55 16.30 -18.58
C SER A 260 -2.38 15.31 -18.59
N LEU A 261 -2.53 14.17 -17.91
CA LEU A 261 -1.51 13.12 -17.85
C LEU A 261 -1.21 12.49 -19.22
N ARG A 262 -2.24 12.23 -20.03
CA ARG A 262 -2.05 11.75 -21.41
C ARG A 262 -1.30 12.75 -22.27
N GLN A 263 -1.68 14.02 -22.24
CA GLN A 263 -1.10 15.04 -23.12
C GLN A 263 0.33 15.42 -22.72
N GLN A 264 0.62 15.49 -21.43
CA GLN A 264 1.90 15.98 -20.92
C GLN A 264 2.93 14.86 -20.70
N LEU A 265 2.47 13.65 -20.36
CA LEU A 265 3.36 12.53 -19.99
C LEU A 265 3.27 11.32 -20.92
N ASP A 266 2.36 11.35 -21.91
CA ASP A 266 2.07 10.20 -22.79
C ASP A 266 1.70 8.93 -21.99
N MET A 267 1.03 9.12 -20.84
CA MET A 267 0.71 8.04 -19.93
C MET A 267 -0.50 7.23 -20.44
N PRO A 268 -0.45 5.88 -20.47
CA PRO A 268 -1.54 5.06 -20.98
C PRO A 268 -2.68 4.95 -19.95
N ILE A 269 -3.57 5.94 -19.94
CA ILE A 269 -4.77 5.99 -19.08
C ILE A 269 -6.01 5.89 -19.94
N ALA A 270 -6.91 4.96 -19.64
CA ALA A 270 -8.24 4.89 -20.26
C ALA A 270 -9.33 5.43 -19.31
N GLU A 271 -10.47 5.81 -19.90
CA GLU A 271 -11.64 6.28 -19.17
C GLU A 271 -12.64 5.14 -19.00
N TYR A 272 -12.24 4.11 -18.23
CA TYR A 272 -13.10 2.95 -18.06
C TYR A 272 -14.37 3.30 -17.28
N ASP A 273 -15.50 2.89 -17.85
CA ASP A 273 -16.75 2.85 -17.12
C ASP A 273 -16.85 1.61 -16.20
N GLU A 274 -18.03 1.40 -15.63
CA GLU A 274 -18.30 0.27 -14.76
C GLU A 274 -18.13 -1.08 -15.48
N ASP A 275 -18.68 -1.23 -16.69
CA ASP A 275 -18.64 -2.49 -17.41
C ASP A 275 -17.23 -2.82 -17.90
N GLU A 276 -16.46 -1.81 -18.30
CA GLU A 276 -15.05 -1.96 -18.71
C GLU A 276 -14.14 -2.30 -17.51
N SER A 277 -14.33 -1.64 -16.36
CA SER A 277 -13.61 -1.98 -15.12
C SER A 277 -13.93 -3.41 -14.66
N ARG A 278 -15.21 -3.81 -14.74
CA ARG A 278 -15.65 -5.16 -14.41
C ARG A 278 -15.05 -6.20 -15.36
N PHE A 279 -15.04 -5.91 -16.66
CA PHE A 279 -14.44 -6.78 -17.66
C PHE A 279 -12.94 -6.96 -17.43
N TYR A 280 -12.21 -5.87 -17.16
CA TYR A 280 -10.77 -5.94 -16.83
C TYR A 280 -10.51 -6.91 -15.67
N ARG A 281 -11.27 -6.78 -14.57
CA ARG A 281 -11.10 -7.67 -13.42
C ARG A 281 -11.48 -9.11 -13.72
N PHE A 282 -12.47 -9.34 -14.59
CA PHE A 282 -12.85 -10.69 -15.03
C PHE A 282 -11.74 -11.37 -15.84
N VAL A 283 -11.04 -10.63 -16.72
CA VAL A 283 -9.99 -11.20 -17.57
C VAL A 283 -8.61 -11.25 -16.93
N MET A 284 -8.42 -10.58 -15.79
CA MET A 284 -7.15 -10.63 -15.07
C MET A 284 -6.83 -12.07 -14.63
N PRO A 285 -5.62 -12.57 -14.94
CA PRO A 285 -5.25 -13.91 -14.52
C PRO A 285 -5.23 -13.99 -12.99
N PRO A 286 -5.78 -15.05 -12.40
CA PRO A 286 -5.74 -15.23 -10.96
C PRO A 286 -4.29 -15.35 -10.49
N HIS A 287 -3.98 -14.71 -9.37
CA HIS A 287 -2.67 -14.85 -8.74
C HIS A 287 -2.49 -16.27 -8.20
N ILE A 288 -1.34 -16.88 -8.51
CA ILE A 288 -0.99 -18.23 -8.05
C ILE A 288 0.17 -18.11 -7.05
N ASN A 289 -0.11 -18.50 -5.81
CA ASN A 289 0.89 -18.63 -4.76
C ASN A 289 1.89 -19.75 -5.11
N LYS A 290 3.16 -19.50 -4.83
CA LYS A 290 4.27 -20.46 -4.85
C LYS A 290 4.62 -20.80 -3.38
N GLY A 291 5.89 -20.73 -2.97
CA GLY A 291 6.30 -20.82 -1.56
C GLY A 291 6.06 -19.53 -0.77
N VAL A 292 5.72 -19.67 0.52
CA VAL A 292 5.46 -18.52 1.42
C VAL A 292 6.60 -17.50 1.48
N GLN A 293 7.85 -17.92 1.26
CA GLN A 293 9.04 -17.06 1.23
C GLN A 293 9.71 -17.03 -0.15
N ASP A 294 9.01 -17.43 -1.21
CA ASP A 294 9.55 -17.28 -2.55
C ASP A 294 9.55 -15.79 -2.91
N ARG A 295 10.70 -15.29 -3.35
CA ARG A 295 10.88 -13.88 -3.72
C ARG A 295 10.19 -13.57 -5.05
N GLU A 296 9.91 -12.30 -5.30
CA GLU A 296 9.16 -11.83 -6.49
C GLU A 296 9.87 -11.99 -7.85
N TYR A 297 11.09 -12.55 -7.91
CA TYR A 297 11.91 -12.64 -9.13
C TYR A 297 11.26 -13.42 -10.28
#